data_AF-A0A2S9FFX7-F1
#
_entry.id   AF-A0A2S9FFX7-F1
#
_cell.length_a   1.000
_cell.length_b   1.000
_cell.length_c   1.000
_cell.angle_alpha   90.00
_cell.angle_beta   90.00
_cell.angle_gamma   90.00
#
_symmetry.space_group_name_H-M   'P 1'
#
loop_
_entity.id
_entity.type
_entity.pdbx_description
1 polymer ?
#
loop_
_entity_poly.entity_id
_entity_poly.type
_entity_poly.pdbx_seq_one_letter_code
_entity_poly.pdbx_strand_id
1 'polypeptide(L)' 'MRISELTTRPLRAGAALRDKRFFHPTGVLCGGTVTRVAPDGDGLPISSGEVIGRLSKGVGTPGSLPDFAGLAWRMHGD' A
#
# COMPACT_ATOMS: atom_id res chain seq x y z
N MET A 1 -6.58 -9.17 -27.53
CA MET A 1 -5.86 -9.27 -26.25
C MET A 1 -5.34 -7.88 -25.90
N ARG A 2 -5.69 -7.31 -24.75
CA ARG A 2 -5.22 -5.97 -24.38
C ARG A 2 -3.78 -6.08 -23.85
N ILE A 3 -2.91 -5.13 -24.17
CA ILE A 3 -1.50 -5.11 -23.70
C ILE A 3 -1.42 -5.21 -22.16
N SER A 4 -2.40 -4.64 -21.46
CA SER A 4 -2.54 -4.74 -20.00
C SER A 4 -2.76 -6.16 -19.47
N GLU A 5 -3.29 -7.08 -20.27
CA GLU A 5 -3.46 -8.49 -19.89
C GLU A 5 -2.13 -9.25 -19.97
N LEU A 6 -1.21 -8.82 -20.85
CA LEU A 6 0.09 -9.46 -21.00
C LEU A 6 1.03 -9.10 -19.84
N THR A 7 0.99 -7.85 -19.38
CA THR A 7 1.85 -7.36 -18.27
C THR A 7 1.36 -7.81 -16.88
N THR A 8 0.08 -8.12 -16.71
CA THR A 8 -0.50 -8.50 -15.41
C THR A 8 -0.45 -10.01 -15.12
N ARG A 9 -0.31 -10.86 -16.14
CA ARG A 9 -0.15 -12.33 -15.99
C ARG A 9 0.99 -12.75 -15.06
N PRO A 10 2.24 -12.25 -15.21
CA PRO A 10 3.34 -12.66 -14.33
C PRO A 10 3.13 -12.21 -12.87
N LEU A 11 2.57 -11.01 -12.66
CA LEU A 11 2.23 -10.50 -11.32
C LEU A 11 1.16 -11.38 -10.63
N ARG A 12 0.13 -11.78 -11.38
CA ARG A 12 -0.92 -12.68 -10.88
C ARG A 12 -0.39 -14.08 -10.58
N ALA A 13 0.45 -14.64 -11.46
CA ALA A 13 1.07 -15.94 -11.24
C ALA A 13 1.98 -15.93 -10.01
N GLY A 14 2.82 -14.90 -9.85
CA GLY A 14 3.67 -14.77 -8.66
C GLY A 14 2.88 -14.56 -7.37
N ALA A 15 1.75 -13.82 -7.43
CA ALA A 15 0.85 -13.67 -6.28
C ALA A 15 0.21 -15.02 -5.89
N ALA A 16 -0.24 -15.79 -6.89
CA ALA A 16 -0.84 -17.11 -6.69
C ALA A 16 0.17 -18.13 -6.11
N LEU A 17 1.41 -18.16 -6.62
CA LEU A 17 2.48 -19.00 -6.08
C LEU A 17 2.84 -18.67 -4.62
N ARG A 18 2.61 -17.42 -4.21
CA ARG A 18 2.91 -16.94 -2.86
C ARG A 18 1.69 -16.98 -1.92
N ASP A 19 0.51 -17.28 -2.43
CA ASP A 19 -0.80 -17.16 -1.74
C ASP A 19 -0.99 -15.80 -1.04
N LYS A 20 -0.38 -14.74 -1.59
CA LYS A 20 -0.32 -13.38 -1.01
C LYS A 20 -0.21 -12.35 -2.13
N ARG A 21 -0.36 -11.06 -1.78
CA ARG A 21 -0.05 -9.95 -2.72
C ARG A 21 1.39 -10.09 -3.22
N PHE A 22 1.61 -9.83 -4.52
CA PHE A 22 2.95 -9.91 -5.13
C PHE A 22 3.94 -8.96 -4.44
N PHE A 23 3.52 -7.71 -4.21
CA PHE A 23 4.20 -6.74 -3.35
C PHE A 23 3.37 -6.48 -2.09
N HIS A 24 4.02 -6.06 -1.02
CA HIS A 24 3.38 -5.80 0.27
C HIS A 24 2.66 -7.02 0.88
N PRO A 25 3.23 -8.25 0.81
CA PRO A 25 2.54 -9.50 1.15
C PRO A 25 2.16 -9.60 2.62
N THR A 26 3.00 -9.06 3.52
CA THR A 26 2.78 -9.09 4.97
C THR A 26 2.60 -7.68 5.49
N GLY A 27 1.52 -7.44 6.22
CA GLY A 27 1.23 -6.13 6.80
C GLY A 27 0.03 -6.16 7.74
N VAL A 28 -0.13 -5.08 8.49
CA VAL A 28 -1.14 -4.91 9.55
C VAL A 28 -1.97 -3.67 9.26
N LEU A 29 -3.28 -3.75 9.55
CA LEU A 29 -4.17 -2.59 9.49
C LEU A 29 -4.06 -1.79 10.78
N CYS A 30 -4.03 -0.47 10.65
CA CYS A 30 -3.94 0.47 11.75
C CYS A 30 -5.02 1.55 11.59
N GLY A 31 -5.64 1.97 12.68
CA GLY A 31 -6.39 3.23 12.73
C GLY A 31 -5.46 4.38 13.13
N GLY A 32 -5.76 5.59 12.68
CA GLY A 32 -5.02 6.78 13.08
C GLY A 32 -5.51 8.05 12.39
N THR A 33 -4.70 9.10 12.44
CA THR A 33 -4.98 10.38 11.80
C THR A 33 -3.82 10.82 10.92
N VAL A 34 -4.12 11.49 9.82
CA VAL A 34 -3.15 12.25 9.02
C VAL A 34 -3.32 13.72 9.34
N THR A 35 -2.21 14.41 9.61
CA THR A 35 -2.18 15.87 9.75
C THR A 35 -1.45 16.45 8.55
N ARG A 36 -2.18 17.23 7.75
CA ARG A 36 -1.59 17.99 6.66
C ARG A 36 -0.84 19.20 7.22
N VAL A 37 0.42 19.31 6.80
CA VAL A 37 1.31 20.43 7.17
C VAL A 37 1.61 21.35 5.99
N ALA A 38 1.28 20.93 4.76
CA ALA A 38 1.42 21.76 3.57
C ALA A 38 0.32 22.84 3.51
N PRO A 39 0.55 24.00 2.87
CA PRO A 39 -0.46 25.04 2.67
C PRO A 39 -1.58 24.60 1.72
N ASP A 40 -2.81 25.07 1.89
CA ASP A 40 -3.95 24.75 1.01
C ASP A 40 -3.66 24.98 -0.47
N GLY A 41 -4.02 24.01 -1.31
CA GLY A 41 -3.78 24.03 -2.76
C GLY A 41 -2.42 23.48 -3.20
N ASP A 42 -1.50 23.15 -2.29
CA ASP A 42 -0.19 22.58 -2.62
C ASP A 42 -0.12 21.04 -2.43
N GLY A 43 0.49 20.34 -3.37
CA GLY A 43 0.70 18.89 -3.33
C GLY A 43 -0.55 18.06 -3.61
N LEU A 44 -0.71 16.96 -2.86
CA LEU A 44 -1.79 15.99 -3.07
C LEU A 44 -3.12 16.52 -2.49
N PRO A 45 -4.28 16.14 -3.08
CA PRO A 45 -5.61 16.52 -2.58
C PRO A 45 -5.97 15.70 -1.34
N ILE A 46 -5.25 15.92 -0.25
CA ILE A 46 -5.44 15.28 1.05
C ILE A 46 -5.91 16.33 2.06
N SER A 47 -6.84 15.95 2.94
CA SER A 47 -7.25 16.75 4.11
C SER A 47 -6.63 16.17 5.39
N SER A 48 -6.58 16.94 6.47
CA SER A 48 -6.30 16.36 7.79
C SER A 48 -7.52 15.56 8.27
N GLY A 49 -7.33 14.40 8.88
CA GLY A 49 -8.46 13.61 9.37
C GLY A 49 -8.13 12.17 9.73
N GLU A 50 -9.16 11.41 10.10
CA GLU A 50 -9.05 9.98 10.41
C GLU A 50 -8.77 9.15 9.15
N VAL A 51 -7.93 8.13 9.32
CA VAL A 51 -7.55 7.21 8.27
C VAL A 51 -7.49 5.78 8.78
N ILE A 52 -7.72 4.86 7.85
CA ILE A 52 -7.28 3.47 8.01
C ILE A 52 -6.00 3.30 7.22
N GLY A 53 -4.91 3.06 7.93
CA GLY A 53 -3.59 2.78 7.41
C GLY A 53 -3.31 1.28 7.28
N ARG A 54 -2.33 0.93 6.46
CA ARG A 54 -1.70 -0.39 6.44
C ARG A 54 -0.19 -0.21 6.39
N LEU A 55 0.49 -0.72 7.42
CA LEU A 55 1.94 -0.88 7.42
C LEU A 55 2.30 -2.26 6.90
N SER A 56 3.31 -2.36 6.04
CA SER A 56 3.66 -3.62 5.39
C SER A 56 5.13 -3.71 4.99
N LYS A 57 5.61 -4.94 4.79
CA LYS A 57 6.91 -5.22 4.15
C LYS A 57 6.79 -5.18 2.64
N GLY A 58 7.67 -4.48 1.93
CA GLY A 58 7.63 -4.30 0.48
C GLY A 58 7.80 -5.60 -0.30
N VAL A 59 8.91 -6.31 -0.09
CA VAL A 59 9.23 -7.57 -0.80
C VAL A 59 8.76 -8.81 -0.02
N GLY A 60 8.67 -8.69 1.31
CA GLY A 60 8.19 -9.70 2.23
C GLY A 60 9.28 -10.64 2.74
N THR A 61 10.42 -10.12 3.17
CA THR A 61 11.45 -10.93 3.83
C THR A 61 10.91 -11.56 5.13
N PRO A 62 11.35 -12.80 5.49
CA PRO A 62 10.86 -13.49 6.66
C PRO A 62 11.15 -12.79 8.00
N GLY A 63 10.26 -12.95 8.97
CA GLY A 63 10.53 -12.59 10.37
C GLY A 63 10.88 -11.12 10.58
N SER A 64 11.95 -10.84 11.30
CA SER A 64 12.48 -9.49 11.57
C SER A 64 13.56 -9.04 10.58
N LEU A 65 13.79 -9.78 9.49
CA LEU A 65 14.82 -9.42 8.52
C LEU A 65 14.50 -8.06 7.85
N PRO A 66 15.55 -7.32 7.41
CA PRO A 66 15.39 -6.05 6.72
C PRO A 66 14.48 -6.15 5.48
N ASP A 67 13.68 -5.11 5.24
CA ASP A 67 12.83 -4.93 4.06
C ASP A 67 12.51 -3.44 3.89
N PHE A 68 11.94 -3.09 2.74
CA PHE A 68 11.32 -1.79 2.54
C PHE A 68 10.00 -1.72 3.32
N ALA A 69 9.76 -0.61 4.02
CA ALA A 69 8.48 -0.36 4.66
C ALA A 69 7.50 0.27 3.66
N GLY A 70 6.31 -0.31 3.56
CA GLY A 70 5.18 0.27 2.82
C GLY A 70 4.15 0.84 3.78
N LEU A 71 3.79 2.10 3.57
CA LEU A 71 2.66 2.76 4.19
C LEU A 71 1.61 3.05 3.11
N ALA A 72 0.41 2.49 3.28
CA ALA A 72 -0.77 2.87 2.51
C ALA A 72 -1.83 3.37 3.48
N TRP A 73 -2.66 4.33 3.08
CA TRP A 73 -3.81 4.74 3.88
C TRP A 73 -5.01 5.03 2.99
N ARG A 74 -6.18 4.99 3.61
CA ARG A 74 -7.44 5.42 3.01
C ARG A 74 -8.07 6.47 3.92
N MET A 75 -8.42 7.59 3.33
CA MET A 75 -9.26 8.62 3.93
C MET A 75 -10.73 8.27 3.68
N HIS A 76 -11.57 8.57 4.66
CA HIS A 76 -13.01 8.64 4.39
C HIS A 76 -13.25 9.93 3.60
N GLY A 77 -13.91 9.81 2.45
CA GLY A 77 -14.39 10.99 1.74
C GLY A 77 -15.52 11.63 2.53
N ASP A 78 -15.63 12.95 2.43
CA ASP A 78 -16.78 13.70 2.92
C ASP A 78 -18.05 13.38 2.10
#